data_AF-A0A7Y7Z5Q5-F1
#
_entry.id   AF-A0A7Y7Z5Q5-F1
#
_cell.length_a   1.000
_cell.length_b   1.000
_cell.length_c   1.000
_cell.angle_alpha   90.00
_cell.angle_beta   90.00
_cell.angle_gamma   90.00
#
_symmetry.space_group_name_H-M   'P 1'
#
loop_
_entity.id
_entity.type
_entity.pdbx_description
1 polymer ?
#
loop_
_entity_poly.entity_id
_entity_poly.type
_entity_poly.pdbx_seq_one_letter_code
_entity_poly.pdbx_strand_id
1 'polypeptide(L)' 'HDVDEAILLADRVIVLADGKVAEQLTIDLPRARDTGQDGFQDIRARLLSLLGVEVDTSTARPAVANLRRVAQR' A
#
# COMPACT_ATOMS: atom_id res chain seq x y z
N HIS A 1 1.62 14.43 6.97
CA HIS A 1 2.54 13.34 6.61
C HIS A 1 1.72 12.21 6.03
N ASP A 2 2.23 11.53 5.01
CA ASP A 2 1.53 10.41 4.37
C ASP A 2 1.71 9.10 5.17
N VAL A 3 1.04 8.03 4.74
CA VAL A 3 1.10 6.72 5.39
C VAL A 3 2.49 6.08 5.22
N ASP A 4 3.13 6.28 4.08
CA ASP A 4 4.39 5.63 3.73
C ASP A 4 5.52 6.17 4.62
N GLU A 5 5.60 7.49 4.80
CA GLU A 5 6.53 8.18 5.72
C GLU A 5 6.33 7.71 7.16
N ALA A 6 5.07 7.49 7.59
CA ALA A 6 4.78 6.98 8.93
C ALA A 6 5.35 5.56 9.15
N ILE A 7 5.25 4.67 8.16
CA ILE A 7 5.79 3.31 8.24
C ILE A 7 7.33 3.32 8.23
N LEU A 8 7.92 4.17 7.39
CA LEU A 8 9.37 4.29 7.26
C LEU A 8 10.02 4.76 8.58
N LEU A 9 9.40 5.72 9.26
CA LEU A 9 10.01 6.37 10.42
C LEU A 9 9.55 5.81 11.77
N ALA A 10 8.29 5.41 11.91
CA ALA A 10 7.71 5.10 13.20
C ALA A 10 7.82 3.61 13.57
N ASP A 11 8.01 3.31 14.84
CA ASP A 11 7.87 1.94 15.35
C ASP A 11 6.42 1.59 15.68
N ARG A 12 5.60 2.62 15.84
CA ARG A 12 4.19 2.50 16.19
C ARG A 12 3.38 3.57 15.49
N VAL A 13 2.26 3.18 14.92
CA VAL A 13 1.29 4.06 14.27
C VAL A 13 -0.02 3.98 15.04
N ILE A 14 -0.60 5.14 15.34
CA ILE A 14 -1.90 5.25 16.00
C ILE A 14 -2.87 5.88 15.00
N VAL A 15 -3.95 5.17 14.69
CA VAL A 15 -5.01 5.67 13.82
C VAL A 15 -6.07 6.31 14.69
N LEU A 16 -6.46 7.53 14.33
CA LEU A 16 -7.56 8.25 14.98
C LEU A 16 -8.78 8.23 14.06
N ALA A 17 -9.95 7.89 14.62
CA ALA A 17 -11.25 8.03 13.97
C ALA A 17 -12.22 8.70 14.95
N ASP A 18 -12.99 9.69 14.46
CA ASP A 18 -13.94 10.44 15.27
C ASP A 18 -13.36 11.02 16.58
N GLY A 19 -12.11 11.48 16.52
CA GLY A 19 -11.39 12.05 17.66
C GLY A 19 -10.98 11.02 18.73
N LYS A 20 -11.09 9.72 18.44
CA LYS A 20 -10.70 8.62 19.33
C LYS A 20 -9.64 7.75 18.68
N VAL A 21 -8.88 7.04 19.50
CA VAL A 21 -7.95 6.00 19.01
C VAL A 21 -8.78 4.85 18.45
N ALA A 22 -8.69 4.65 17.14
CA ALA A 22 -9.33 3.56 16.43
C ALA A 22 -8.47 2.29 16.48
N GLU A 23 -7.17 2.43 16.22
CA GLU A 23 -6.25 1.31 16.21
C GLU A 23 -4.83 1.74 16.59
N GLN A 24 -4.05 0.79 17.13
CA GLN A 24 -2.61 0.94 17.33
C GLN A 24 -1.91 -0.22 16.65
N LEU A 25 -0.99 0.10 15.74
CA LEU A 25 -0.19 -0.87 15.00
C LEU A 25 1.28 -0.74 15.39
N THR A 26 1.91 -1.86 15.72
CA THR A 26 3.37 -1.95 15.86
C THR A 26 3.97 -2.31 14.52
N ILE A 27 4.99 -1.56 14.10
CA ILE A 27 5.72 -1.79 12.85
C ILE A 27 6.87 -2.75 13.12
N ASP A 28 6.58 -4.05 13.05
CA ASP A 28 7.57 -5.12 13.22
C ASP A 28 8.34 -5.39 11.93
N LEU A 29 8.92 -4.32 11.38
CA LEU A 29 9.80 -4.37 10.21
C LEU A 29 11.23 -4.04 10.65
N PRO A 30 12.24 -4.80 10.19
CA PRO A 30 13.65 -4.51 10.43
C PRO A 30 14.02 -3.06 10.06
N ARG A 31 14.97 -2.48 10.79
CA ARG A 31 15.46 -1.11 10.54
C ARG A 31 16.23 -1.01 9.22
N ALA A 32 16.34 0.22 8.71
CA ALA A 32 16.62 0.55 7.31
C ALA A 32 15.47 0.14 6.38
N ARG A 33 14.26 0.63 6.72
CA ARG A 33 13.03 0.28 6.01
C ARG A 33 12.98 0.91 4.61
N ASP A 34 12.46 0.16 3.65
CA ASP A 34 12.17 0.60 2.28
C ASP A 34 10.73 0.22 1.90
N THR A 35 10.10 1.06 1.10
CA THR A 35 8.78 0.83 0.48
C THR A 35 8.69 -0.45 -0.34
N GLY A 36 9.82 -0.93 -0.87
CA GLY A 36 9.91 -2.15 -1.67
C GLY A 36 10.12 -3.44 -0.87
N GLN A 37 10.28 -3.36 0.46
CA GLN A 37 10.56 -4.55 1.26
C GLN A 37 9.30 -5.38 1.56
N ASP A 38 9.51 -6.66 1.83
CA ASP A 38 8.44 -7.58 2.22
C ASP A 38 7.73 -7.09 3.50
N GLY A 39 6.40 -7.19 3.50
CA GLY A 39 5.54 -6.76 4.61
C GLY A 39 5.22 -5.25 4.66
N PHE A 40 5.93 -4.40 3.93
CA PHE A 40 5.62 -2.95 3.88
C PHE A 40 4.23 -2.70 3.29
N GLN A 41 3.93 -3.36 2.17
CA GLN A 41 2.67 -3.16 1.45
C GLN A 41 1.47 -3.68 2.25
N ASP A 42 1.65 -4.72 3.06
CA ASP A 42 0.58 -5.26 3.93
C ASP A 42 0.22 -4.27 5.04
N ILE A 43 1.23 -3.69 5.67
CA ILE A 43 1.06 -2.63 6.69
C ILE A 43 0.38 -1.41 6.07
N ARG A 44 0.84 -0.98 4.88
CA ARG A 44 0.27 0.15 4.15
C ARG A 44 -1.20 -0.08 3.81
N ALA A 45 -1.53 -1.24 3.25
CA ALA A 45 -2.91 -1.59 2.90
C ALA A 45 -3.82 -1.60 4.14
N ARG A 46 -3.34 -2.15 5.27
CA ARG A 46 -4.06 -2.14 6.54
C ARG A 46 -4.33 -0.72 7.03
N LEU A 47 -3.32 0.15 7.05
CA LEU A 47 -3.46 1.53 7.49
C LEU A 47 -4.42 2.32 6.59
N LEU A 48 -4.34 2.15 5.27
CA LEU A 48 -5.25 2.80 4.33
C LEU A 48 -6.71 2.32 4.49
N SER A 49 -6.90 1.02 4.72
CA SER A 49 -8.23 0.46 4.99
C SER A 49 -8.86 1.04 6.26
N LEU A 50 -8.06 1.26 7.33
CA LEU A 50 -8.54 1.90 8.56
C LEU A 50 -8.94 3.37 8.38
N LEU A 51 -8.38 4.03 7.36
CA LEU A 51 -8.75 5.38 6.95
C LEU A 51 -9.95 5.41 6.00
N GLY A 52 -10.55 4.25 5.71
CA GLY A 52 -11.68 4.13 4.78
C GLY A 52 -11.28 4.28 3.31
N VAL A 53 -9.99 4.16 2.99
CA VAL A 53 -9.49 4.18 1.61
C VAL A 53 -9.47 2.74 1.09
N GLU A 54 -10.37 2.43 0.16
CA GLU A 54 -10.28 1.17 -0.60
C GLU A 54 -9.07 1.26 -1.53
N VAL A 55 -8.07 0.42 -1.28
CA VAL A 55 -6.94 0.26 -2.20
C VAL A 55 -7.44 -0.61 -3.35
N ASP A 56 -7.90 0.03 -4.42
CA ASP A 56 -8.28 -0.64 -5.65
C ASP A 56 -7.04 -1.34 -6.24
N THR A 57 -6.88 -2.64 -5.98
CA THR A 57 -5.77 -3.45 -6.53
C THR A 57 -5.94 -3.71 -8.04
N SER A 58 -6.93 -3.08 -8.68
CA SER A 58 -7.33 -3.27 -10.08
C SER A 58 -6.53 -2.44 -11.10
N THR A 59 -5.45 -1.77 -10.70
CA THR A 59 -4.61 -0.97 -11.64
C THR A 59 -3.43 -1.75 -12.24
N ALA A 60 -3.51 -3.07 -12.33
CA ALA A 60 -2.68 -3.85 -13.24
C ALA A 60 -3.49 -4.16 -14.50
N ARG A 61 -3.48 -3.24 -15.47
CA ARG A 61 -3.98 -3.52 -16.82
C ARG A 61 -2.86 -4.29 -17.56
N PRO A 62 -2.98 -5.58 -17.88
CA PRO A 62 -2.08 -6.20 -18.83
C PRO A 62 -2.45 -5.61 -20.19
N ALA A 63 -1.66 -4.65 -20.67
CA ALA A 63 -1.70 -4.27 -22.08
C ALA A 63 -1.19 -5.49 -22.86
N VAL A 64 -2.13 -6.38 -23.22
CA VAL A 64 -1.88 -7.49 -24.13
C VAL A 64 -1.32 -6.92 -25.43
N ALA A 65 -0.07 -7.29 -25.70
CA ALA A 65 0.62 -6.99 -26.94
C ALA A 65 -0.10 -7.71 -28.09
N ASN A 66 -0.96 -7.00 -28.81
CA ASN A 66 -1.43 -7.46 -30.12
C ASN A 66 -0.33 -7.22 -31.17
N LEU A 67 0.68 -8.09 -31.14
CA LEU A 67 1.57 -8.28 -32.28
C LEU A 67 0.98 -9.38 -33.16
N ARG A 68 0.39 -8.99 -34.30
CA ARG A 68 0.77 -9.50 -35.64
C ARG A 68 -0.14 -8.98 -36.75
N ARG A 69 0.45 -8.05 -37.51
CA ARG A 69 0.27 -7.89 -38.95
C ARG A 69 0.44 -9.26 -39.63
N VAL A 70 -0.58 -9.80 -40.31
CA VAL A 70 -0.43 -10.66 -41.50
C VAL A 70 -1.64 -10.47 -42.43
N ALA A 71 -1.32 -10.09 -43.66
CA ALA A 71 -2.06 -10.07 -44.92
C ALA A 71 -3.46 -10.74 -45.00
N GLN A 72 -4.39 -10.03 -45.65
CA GLN A 72 -5.44 -10.54 -46.55
C GLN A 72 -5.94 -9.32 -47.36
N ARG A 73 -5.42 -9.08 -48.57
CA ARG A 73 -5.78 -9.62 -49.91
C ARG A 73 -6.81 -8.74 -50.61
#